data_AF-A0AAE7CUT2-F1
#
_entry.id   AF-A0AAE7CUT2-F1
#
_cell.length_a   1.000
_cell.length_b   1.000
_cell.length_c   1.000
_cell.angle_alpha   90.00
_cell.angle_beta   90.00
_cell.angle_gamma   90.00
#
_symmetry.space_group_name_H-M   'P 1'
#
loop_
_entity.id
_entity.type
_entity.pdbx_description
1 polymer ?
#
loop_
_entity_poly.entity_id
_entity_poly.type
_entity_poly.pdbx_seq_one_letter_code
_entity_poly.pdbx_strand_id
1 'polypeptide(L)'
;MNFIRKISHFKGSNFLIPMFLTSLVYTFYPDLLTIGAPFSGLFTSEATFFIIAVLLMVSGIQTDLKKYPSVLKSIGPVLLVKVAISAAVTLLWKAIFPVEGWLGMTVVTVCAVLMSCNPGMYLVLLGKNITEKEESAFSVINLLMLPALPLLILSIGESQIDLLAPLVANLLPFILGIVIGMLYPGSRKLFRPLNMLLIPFLAVTFGAKINLLVALKSSLSGFILAILFYALMVLPLTWLDKVWNKQQGRMALSMSSIAAFSMSIPPFVSQYLQISDAEIGQSIGQIAFAVIISSFATPYLFNQFISSEEEEVETETLHYIRPHSDYPEYLVDQIAAVDWRAGEHLANRIRQHDLDTNDVVVVMADDNNKLVGFVGLTERDIVDDVDFGSFLSTMYIVPEHRGKGFSFQLTSCILEIAKKQGRDKLYIVTQQEGLYEHHDFQQISEATDRFGRPMRVLMREI
;
A
#
# COMPACT_ATOMS: atom_id res chain seq x y z
N MET A 1 15.60 -11.98 22.18
CA MET A 1 14.90 -12.31 20.90
C MET A 1 13.59 -11.52 20.68
N ASN A 2 12.84 -11.11 21.72
CA ASN A 2 11.55 -10.41 21.57
C ASN A 2 11.60 -8.92 21.18
N PHE A 3 12.69 -8.20 21.49
CA PHE A 3 12.80 -6.76 21.19
C PHE A 3 13.12 -6.47 19.71
N ILE A 4 14.07 -7.22 19.14
CA ILE A 4 14.44 -7.11 17.72
C ILE A 4 13.26 -7.48 16.80
N ARG A 5 12.49 -8.52 17.17
CA ARG A 5 11.28 -8.91 16.45
C ARG A 5 10.17 -7.84 16.54
N LYS A 6 10.06 -7.11 17.65
CA LYS A 6 9.15 -5.95 17.76
C LYS A 6 9.62 -4.76 16.92
N ILE A 7 10.92 -4.50 16.84
CA ILE A 7 11.50 -3.43 16.02
C ILE A 7 11.42 -3.74 14.51
N SER A 8 11.43 -5.01 14.09
CA SER A 8 11.36 -5.36 12.67
C SER A 8 9.98 -5.15 12.04
N HIS A 9 8.92 -4.90 12.82
CA HIS A 9 7.53 -4.88 12.33
C HIS A 9 6.91 -3.49 12.07
N PHE A 10 7.60 -2.37 12.34
CA PHE A 10 7.04 -1.05 12.02
C PHE A 10 7.26 -0.66 10.56
N LYS A 11 6.36 0.16 9.99
CA LYS A 11 6.46 0.62 8.59
C LYS A 11 7.77 1.40 8.38
N GLY A 12 8.62 0.92 7.46
CA GLY A 12 9.93 1.52 7.19
C GLY A 12 11.13 0.80 7.83
N SER A 13 10.91 -0.23 8.65
CA SER A 13 11.98 -1.03 9.29
C SER A 13 12.97 -1.61 8.28
N ASN A 14 12.47 -2.13 7.15
CA ASN A 14 13.27 -2.69 6.05
C ASN A 14 14.23 -1.70 5.39
N PHE A 15 14.00 -0.40 5.57
CA PHE A 15 14.91 0.65 5.08
C PHE A 15 15.78 1.19 6.23
N LEU A 16 15.18 1.54 7.36
CA LEU A 16 15.89 2.24 8.44
C LEU A 16 16.93 1.36 9.14
N ILE A 17 16.65 0.06 9.32
CA ILE A 17 17.57 -0.85 10.02
C ILE A 17 18.86 -1.06 9.19
N PRO A 18 18.81 -1.46 7.90
CA PRO A 18 20.03 -1.59 7.11
C PRO A 18 20.82 -0.29 7.00
N MET A 19 20.15 0.84 6.80
CA MET A 19 20.79 2.16 6.75
C MET A 19 21.50 2.50 8.07
N PHE A 20 20.87 2.23 9.21
CA PHE A 20 21.46 2.47 10.52
C PHE A 20 22.68 1.58 10.75
N LEU A 21 22.62 0.30 10.38
CA LEU A 21 23.75 -0.61 10.51
C LEU A 21 24.94 -0.18 9.63
N THR A 22 24.69 0.20 8.38
CA THR A 22 25.77 0.67 7.50
C THR A 22 26.32 2.02 7.95
N SER A 23 25.48 2.92 8.48
CA SER A 23 25.96 4.21 9.02
C SER A 23 26.76 4.08 10.31
N LEU A 24 26.51 3.05 11.14
CA LEU A 24 27.40 2.69 12.24
C LEU A 24 28.81 2.35 11.72
N VAL A 25 28.89 1.51 10.68
CA VAL A 25 30.17 1.15 10.08
C VAL A 25 30.84 2.39 9.47
N TYR A 26 30.11 3.19 8.70
CA TYR A 26 30.66 4.42 8.11
C TYR A 26 31.17 5.40 9.19
N THR A 27 30.48 5.52 10.32
CA THR A 27 30.82 6.48 11.37
C THR A 27 32.10 6.09 12.12
N PHE A 28 32.29 4.80 12.41
CA PHE A 28 33.39 4.34 13.26
C PHE A 28 34.53 3.66 12.50
N TYR A 29 34.26 3.07 11.32
CA TYR A 29 35.20 2.31 10.50
C TYR A 29 34.95 2.53 8.99
N PRO A 30 35.02 3.78 8.47
CA PRO A 30 34.66 4.09 7.08
C PRO A 30 35.48 3.30 6.04
N ASP A 31 36.76 3.06 6.30
CA ASP A 31 37.66 2.31 5.41
C ASP A 31 37.22 0.85 5.19
N LEU A 32 36.40 0.28 6.09
CA LEU A 32 35.84 -1.05 5.91
C LEU A 32 34.91 -1.09 4.69
N LEU A 33 34.15 -0.03 4.45
CA LEU A 33 33.19 0.05 3.34
C LEU A 33 33.89 0.21 1.97
N THR A 34 35.18 0.53 1.97
CA THR A 34 35.97 0.74 0.74
C THR A 34 36.92 -0.41 0.44
N ILE A 35 36.85 -1.54 1.17
CA ILE A 35 37.69 -2.74 0.92
C ILE A 35 37.28 -3.42 -0.39
N GLY A 36 37.82 -2.91 -1.50
CA GLY A 36 37.90 -3.57 -2.81
C GLY A 36 36.58 -4.01 -3.46
N ALA A 37 36.63 -4.28 -4.76
CA ALA A 37 35.52 -4.91 -5.46
C ALA A 37 35.49 -6.43 -5.16
N PRO A 38 34.30 -7.06 -5.05
CA PRO A 38 32.97 -6.48 -5.29
C PRO A 38 32.32 -5.85 -4.05
N PHE A 39 32.91 -5.99 -2.86
CA PHE A 39 32.29 -5.59 -1.59
C PHE A 39 31.99 -4.10 -1.51
N SER A 40 32.97 -3.25 -1.86
CA SER A 40 32.81 -1.79 -1.85
C SER A 40 31.69 -1.30 -2.76
N GLY A 41 31.36 -2.07 -3.81
CA GLY A 41 30.29 -1.77 -4.75
C GLY A 41 28.93 -1.57 -4.10
N LEU A 42 28.65 -2.25 -2.98
CA LEU A 42 27.39 -2.14 -2.22
C LEU A 42 27.15 -0.74 -1.62
N PHE A 43 28.19 0.08 -1.52
CA PHE A 43 28.17 1.33 -0.77
C PHE A 43 28.34 2.57 -1.66
N THR A 44 28.46 2.37 -2.97
CA THR A 44 28.76 3.41 -3.95
C THR A 44 27.56 4.25 -4.35
N SER A 45 27.81 5.46 -4.86
CA SER A 45 26.78 6.31 -5.47
C SER A 45 26.21 5.69 -6.75
N GLU A 46 27.04 5.00 -7.52
CA GLU A 46 26.65 4.27 -8.73
C GLU A 46 25.63 3.19 -8.39
N ALA A 47 25.81 2.44 -7.30
CA ALA A 47 24.84 1.47 -6.82
C ALA A 47 23.52 2.15 -6.41
N THR A 48 23.57 3.30 -5.72
CA THR A 48 22.36 4.09 -5.41
C THR A 48 21.56 4.40 -6.68
N PHE A 49 22.20 4.97 -7.70
CA PHE A 49 21.51 5.37 -8.94
C PHE A 49 21.06 4.20 -9.79
N PHE A 50 21.82 3.09 -9.80
CA PHE A 50 21.39 1.85 -10.44
C PHE A 50 20.09 1.33 -9.81
N ILE A 51 20.03 1.24 -8.48
CA ILE A 51 18.83 0.77 -7.78
C ILE A 51 17.64 1.69 -8.07
N ILE A 52 17.84 3.02 -8.06
CA ILE A 52 16.79 3.99 -8.41
C ILE A 52 16.30 3.77 -9.85
N ALA A 53 17.20 3.59 -10.82
CA ALA A 53 16.82 3.34 -12.21
C ALA A 53 15.98 2.05 -12.34
N VAL A 54 16.33 0.98 -11.63
CA VAL A 54 15.53 -0.25 -11.60
C VAL A 54 14.16 -0.02 -10.96
N LEU A 55 14.07 0.70 -9.84
CA LEU A 55 12.79 1.05 -9.20
C LEU A 55 11.88 1.87 -10.13
N LEU A 56 12.43 2.81 -10.88
CA LEU A 56 11.70 3.58 -11.89
C LEU A 56 11.21 2.69 -13.04
N MET A 57 12.05 1.78 -13.52
CA MET A 57 11.67 0.82 -14.56
C MET A 57 10.54 -0.10 -14.08
N VAL A 58 10.62 -0.65 -12.87
CA VAL A 58 9.56 -1.48 -12.28
C VAL A 58 8.26 -0.70 -12.13
N SER A 59 8.34 0.57 -11.72
CA SER A 59 7.18 1.46 -11.65
C SER A 59 6.53 1.64 -13.03
N GLY A 60 7.33 1.81 -14.08
CA GLY A 60 6.85 1.89 -15.46
C GLY A 60 6.20 0.60 -15.96
N ILE A 61 6.74 -0.57 -15.62
CA ILE A 61 6.15 -1.88 -15.98
C ILE A 61 4.72 -2.00 -15.43
N GLN A 62 4.51 -1.52 -14.19
CA GLN A 62 3.24 -1.61 -13.48
C GLN A 62 2.18 -0.60 -13.96
N THR A 63 2.57 0.40 -14.75
CA THR A 63 1.67 1.43 -15.27
C THR A 63 0.63 0.87 -16.24
N ASP A 64 -0.65 1.19 -16.01
CA ASP A 64 -1.75 0.93 -16.93
C ASP A 64 -2.24 2.22 -17.61
N LEU A 65 -1.73 2.47 -18.82
CA LEU A 65 -2.04 3.67 -19.60
C LEU A 65 -3.53 3.87 -19.91
N LYS A 66 -4.35 2.81 -19.91
CA LYS A 66 -5.79 2.92 -20.21
C LYS A 66 -6.54 3.71 -19.14
N LYS A 67 -6.09 3.63 -17.88
CA LYS A 67 -6.76 4.27 -16.72
C LYS A 67 -6.25 5.69 -16.46
N TYR A 68 -5.11 6.08 -17.04
CA TYR A 68 -4.42 7.35 -16.78
C TYR A 68 -5.30 8.61 -16.93
N PRO A 69 -6.15 8.76 -17.96
CA PRO A 69 -6.96 9.98 -18.09
C PRO A 69 -7.92 10.21 -16.92
N SER A 70 -8.54 9.15 -16.40
CA SER A 70 -9.45 9.23 -15.24
C SER A 70 -8.68 9.53 -13.95
N VAL A 71 -7.52 8.88 -13.78
CA VAL A 71 -6.63 9.07 -12.64
C VAL A 71 -6.09 10.50 -12.59
N LEU A 72 -5.61 11.02 -13.72
CA LEU A 72 -5.01 12.34 -13.81
C LEU A 72 -6.02 13.46 -13.48
N LYS A 73 -7.30 13.28 -13.84
CA LYS A 73 -8.37 14.22 -13.44
C LYS A 73 -8.56 14.28 -11.91
N SER A 74 -8.19 13.23 -11.19
CA SER A 74 -8.45 13.10 -9.76
C SER A 74 -7.27 13.51 -8.90
N ILE A 75 -6.10 12.90 -9.14
CA ILE A 75 -4.91 13.19 -8.35
C ILE A 75 -4.06 14.30 -8.97
N GLY A 76 -4.13 14.50 -10.29
CA GLY A 76 -3.30 15.47 -11.01
C GLY A 76 -3.38 16.90 -10.46
N PRO A 77 -4.56 17.46 -10.18
CA PRO A 77 -4.68 18.79 -9.57
C PRO A 77 -4.00 18.90 -8.21
N VAL A 78 -4.11 17.85 -7.37
CA VAL A 78 -3.42 17.77 -6.08
C VAL A 78 -1.91 17.75 -6.27
N LEU A 79 -1.39 16.95 -7.22
CA LEU A 79 0.03 16.89 -7.50
C LEU A 79 0.58 18.19 -8.10
N LEU A 80 -0.18 18.85 -8.97
CA LEU A 80 0.20 20.15 -9.54
C LEU A 80 0.32 21.21 -8.45
N VAL A 81 -0.64 21.27 -7.53
CA VAL A 81 -0.56 22.19 -6.38
C VAL A 81 0.60 21.83 -5.46
N LYS A 82 0.88 20.53 -5.25
CA LYS A 82 2.07 20.10 -4.50
C LYS A 82 3.36 20.63 -5.11
N VAL A 83 3.53 20.49 -6.43
CA VAL A 83 4.70 21.03 -7.14
C VAL A 83 4.75 22.54 -7.02
N ALA A 84 3.62 23.23 -7.18
CA ALA A 84 3.55 24.68 -7.09
C ALA A 84 3.94 25.21 -5.70
N ILE A 85 3.37 24.65 -4.63
CA ILE A 85 3.73 25.06 -3.27
C ILE A 85 5.17 24.67 -2.95
N SER A 86 5.63 23.48 -3.37
CA SER A 86 7.03 23.07 -3.20
C SER A 86 7.99 24.05 -3.88
N ALA A 87 7.68 24.48 -5.12
CA ALA A 87 8.47 25.46 -5.84
C ALA A 87 8.45 26.83 -5.14
N ALA A 88 7.27 27.32 -4.77
CA ALA A 88 7.12 28.61 -4.11
C ALA A 88 7.88 28.65 -2.78
N VAL A 89 7.73 27.64 -1.92
CA VAL A 89 8.42 27.57 -0.62
C VAL A 89 9.92 27.38 -0.81
N THR A 90 10.36 26.58 -1.77
CA THR A 90 11.80 26.39 -2.05
C THR A 90 12.44 27.69 -2.52
N LEU A 91 11.80 28.43 -3.43
CA LEU A 91 12.29 29.71 -3.92
C LEU A 91 12.29 30.78 -2.82
N LEU A 92 11.24 30.80 -1.99
CA LEU A 92 11.17 31.68 -0.84
C LEU A 92 12.29 31.36 0.16
N TRP A 93 12.56 30.07 0.42
CA TRP A 93 13.66 29.64 1.28
C TRP A 93 15.01 30.07 0.71
N LYS A 94 15.23 29.91 -0.60
CA LYS A 94 16.42 30.36 -1.32
C LYS A 94 16.63 31.87 -1.17
N ALA A 95 15.54 32.65 -1.19
CA ALA A 95 15.59 34.11 -1.05
C ALA A 95 15.83 34.58 0.40
N ILE A 96 15.28 33.89 1.40
CA ILE A 96 15.38 34.29 2.82
C ILE A 96 16.67 33.78 3.48
N PHE A 97 17.13 32.57 3.14
CA PHE A 97 18.26 31.91 3.78
C PHE A 97 19.36 31.52 2.77
N PRO A 98 20.19 32.47 2.31
CA PRO A 98 21.26 32.16 1.37
C PRO A 98 22.43 31.39 2.03
N VAL A 99 23.03 30.49 1.24
CA VAL A 99 24.24 29.67 1.46
C VAL A 99 24.19 28.66 2.62
N GLU A 100 23.90 29.06 3.86
CA GLU A 100 23.97 28.16 5.04
C GLU A 100 22.61 27.58 5.47
N GLY A 101 21.52 28.09 4.90
CA GLY A 101 20.15 27.69 5.27
C GLY A 101 19.74 28.18 6.66
N TRP A 102 18.76 27.49 7.29
CA TRP A 102 18.31 27.78 8.65
C TRP A 102 18.39 26.52 9.51
N LEU A 103 19.08 26.58 10.66
CA LEU A 103 19.34 25.42 11.53
C LEU A 103 20.00 24.23 10.78
N GLY A 104 20.81 24.53 9.77
CA GLY A 104 21.44 23.55 8.88
C GLY A 104 20.49 22.92 7.85
N MET A 105 19.23 23.37 7.73
CA MET A 105 18.34 22.96 6.66
C MET A 105 18.65 23.76 5.40
N THR A 106 19.28 23.09 4.44
CA THR A 106 19.60 23.68 3.14
C THR A 106 18.34 23.79 2.28
N VAL A 107 18.41 24.63 1.24
CA VAL A 107 17.34 24.72 0.23
C VAL A 107 17.07 23.37 -0.44
N VAL A 108 18.11 22.55 -0.59
CA VAL A 108 18.02 21.19 -1.17
C VAL A 108 17.26 20.26 -0.24
N THR A 109 17.57 20.28 1.07
CA THR A 109 16.85 19.46 2.07
C THR A 109 15.36 19.82 2.11
N VAL A 110 15.04 21.12 2.11
CA VAL A 110 13.65 21.60 2.14
C VAL A 110 12.91 21.19 0.88
N CYS A 111 13.50 21.40 -0.30
CA CYS A 111 12.90 20.98 -1.56
C CYS A 111 12.65 19.46 -1.60
N ALA A 112 13.64 18.66 -1.18
CA ALA A 112 13.57 17.21 -1.15
C ALA A 112 12.43 16.68 -0.27
N VAL A 113 12.21 17.32 0.88
CA VAL A 113 11.12 16.95 1.79
C VAL A 113 9.76 17.41 1.25
N LEU A 114 9.62 18.63 0.77
CA LEU A 114 8.34 19.13 0.26
C LEU A 114 7.85 18.35 -0.97
N MET A 115 8.78 17.96 -1.85
CA MET A 115 8.48 17.12 -3.02
C MET A 115 8.26 15.65 -2.68
N SER A 116 8.55 15.22 -1.46
CA SER A 116 8.41 13.82 -1.06
C SER A 116 6.98 13.30 -1.16
N CYS A 117 6.83 12.09 -1.69
CA CYS A 117 5.64 11.25 -1.64
C CYS A 117 6.03 9.86 -1.17
N ASN A 118 5.14 9.12 -0.53
CA ASN A 118 5.39 7.74 -0.11
C ASN A 118 4.33 6.79 -0.68
N PRO A 119 4.57 6.24 -1.90
CA PRO A 119 3.68 5.28 -2.54
C PRO A 119 3.49 4.00 -1.71
N GLY A 120 4.51 3.59 -0.96
CA GLY A 120 4.40 2.44 -0.05
C GLY A 120 3.41 2.71 1.07
N MET A 121 3.49 3.88 1.72
CA MET A 121 2.53 4.27 2.76
C MET A 121 1.11 4.45 2.19
N TYR A 122 1.00 4.97 0.97
CA TYR A 122 -0.26 5.14 0.25
C TYR A 122 -1.05 3.82 0.18
N LEU A 123 -0.45 2.75 -0.36
CA LEU A 123 -1.11 1.45 -0.46
C LEU A 123 -1.43 0.85 0.91
N VAL A 124 -0.54 1.00 1.89
CA VAL A 124 -0.74 0.38 3.21
C VAL A 124 -1.83 1.09 4.02
N LEU A 125 -2.01 2.40 3.87
CA LEU A 125 -3.07 3.14 4.58
C LEU A 125 -4.44 2.99 3.92
N LEU A 126 -4.50 2.94 2.59
CA LEU A 126 -5.75 2.65 1.90
C LEU A 126 -6.17 1.18 2.05
N GLY A 127 -5.18 0.29 2.16
CA GLY A 127 -5.38 -1.11 2.56
C GLY A 127 -6.38 -1.84 1.68
N LYS A 128 -7.30 -2.58 2.31
CA LYS A 128 -8.35 -3.33 1.60
C LYS A 128 -9.45 -2.43 1.00
N ASN A 129 -9.57 -1.19 1.48
CA ASN A 129 -10.61 -0.25 1.07
C ASN A 129 -10.09 0.68 -0.04
N ILE A 130 -9.01 0.30 -0.72
CA ILE A 130 -8.49 1.05 -1.86
C ILE A 130 -9.41 0.87 -3.06
N THR A 131 -9.88 1.98 -3.63
CA THR A 131 -10.67 1.95 -4.86
C THR A 131 -9.79 1.71 -6.08
N GLU A 132 -10.36 1.19 -7.17
CA GLU A 132 -9.63 0.98 -8.43
C GLU A 132 -8.94 2.25 -8.94
N LYS A 133 -9.56 3.41 -8.70
CA LYS A 133 -9.06 4.73 -9.06
C LYS A 133 -7.85 5.14 -8.22
N GLU A 134 -7.90 4.90 -6.91
CA GLU A 134 -6.78 5.13 -5.99
C GLU A 134 -5.62 4.18 -6.27
N GLU A 135 -5.89 2.89 -6.47
CA GLU A 135 -4.87 1.92 -6.87
C GLU A 135 -4.18 2.35 -8.17
N SER A 136 -4.94 2.86 -9.14
CA SER A 136 -4.38 3.36 -10.39
C SER A 136 -3.57 4.66 -10.20
N ALA A 137 -3.91 5.50 -9.21
CA ALA A 137 -3.17 6.72 -8.85
C ALA A 137 -1.76 6.44 -8.31
N PHE A 138 -1.52 5.27 -7.71
CA PHE A 138 -0.20 4.84 -7.25
C PHE A 138 0.90 5.01 -8.32
N SER A 139 0.62 4.66 -9.57
CA SER A 139 1.57 4.79 -10.68
C SER A 139 1.90 6.26 -11.02
N VAL A 140 0.92 7.16 -10.94
CA VAL A 140 1.10 8.60 -11.18
C VAL A 140 1.86 9.25 -10.01
N ILE A 141 1.61 8.81 -8.77
CA ILE A 141 2.34 9.27 -7.59
C ILE A 141 3.82 8.87 -7.69
N ASN A 142 4.14 7.67 -8.19
CA ASN A 142 5.52 7.25 -8.45
C ASN A 142 6.24 8.14 -9.47
N LEU A 143 5.52 8.71 -10.45
CA LEU A 143 6.12 9.64 -11.41
C LEU A 143 6.58 10.95 -10.74
N LEU A 144 5.91 11.38 -9.67
CA LEU A 144 6.32 12.57 -8.92
C LEU A 144 7.60 12.34 -8.09
N MET A 145 7.96 11.09 -7.84
CA MET A 145 9.17 10.74 -7.07
C MET A 145 10.47 10.91 -7.87
N LEU A 146 10.43 11.34 -9.13
CA LEU A 146 11.65 11.51 -9.93
C LEU A 146 12.58 12.57 -9.31
N PRO A 147 13.86 12.25 -9.01
CA PRO A 147 14.85 13.22 -8.51
C PRO A 147 15.04 14.45 -9.41
N ALA A 148 14.70 14.32 -10.69
CA ALA A 148 14.76 15.40 -11.66
C ALA A 148 13.76 16.55 -11.38
N LEU A 149 12.62 16.28 -10.72
CA LEU A 149 11.64 17.33 -10.41
C LEU A 149 12.13 18.31 -9.33
N PRO A 150 12.68 17.86 -8.18
CA PRO A 150 13.40 18.74 -7.26
C PRO A 150 14.53 19.53 -7.93
N LEU A 151 15.31 18.90 -8.82
CA LEU A 151 16.37 19.59 -9.56
C LEU A 151 15.82 20.73 -10.42
N LEU A 152 14.70 20.50 -11.12
CA LEU A 152 14.03 21.53 -11.91
C LEU A 152 13.66 22.75 -11.07
N ILE A 153 13.11 22.54 -9.87
CA ILE A 153 12.77 23.63 -8.94
C ILE A 153 14.04 24.36 -8.47
N LEU A 154 15.06 23.63 -8.05
CA LEU A 154 16.30 24.19 -7.51
C LEU A 154 17.11 24.97 -8.56
N SER A 155 16.97 24.59 -9.83
CA SER A 155 17.63 25.24 -10.97
C SER A 155 16.99 26.55 -11.38
N ILE A 156 15.82 26.91 -10.83
CA ILE A 156 15.21 28.21 -11.10
C ILE A 156 16.14 29.32 -10.56
N GLY A 157 16.53 30.22 -11.47
CA GLY A 157 17.51 31.28 -11.21
C GLY A 157 18.97 30.87 -11.42
N GLU A 158 19.24 29.63 -11.82
CA GLU A 158 20.57 29.15 -12.21
C GLU A 158 20.67 29.08 -13.74
N SER A 159 21.58 29.84 -14.35
CA SER A 159 21.73 29.89 -15.81
C SER A 159 22.61 28.78 -16.40
N GLN A 160 23.33 28.05 -15.54
CA GLN A 160 24.42 27.14 -15.92
C GLN A 160 24.02 25.66 -15.93
N ILE A 161 22.79 25.32 -15.54
CA ILE A 161 22.33 23.93 -15.40
C ILE A 161 21.57 23.53 -16.66
N ASP A 162 22.15 22.62 -17.45
CA ASP A 162 21.44 21.96 -18.54
C ASP A 162 20.49 20.89 -17.97
N LEU A 163 19.19 21.21 -18.01
CA LEU A 163 18.13 20.34 -17.49
C LEU A 163 17.69 19.23 -18.44
N LEU A 164 18.01 19.31 -19.74
CA LEU A 164 17.49 18.36 -20.72
C LEU A 164 17.99 16.95 -20.41
N ALA A 165 19.30 16.79 -20.24
CA ALA A 165 19.92 15.51 -19.95
C ALA A 165 19.40 14.86 -18.65
N PRO A 166 19.38 15.51 -17.47
CA PRO A 166 18.87 14.90 -16.25
C PRO A 166 17.37 14.55 -16.32
N LEU A 167 16.54 15.39 -16.94
CA LEU A 167 15.10 15.12 -17.09
C LEU A 167 14.87 13.87 -17.95
N VAL A 168 15.53 13.80 -19.12
CA VAL A 168 15.44 12.64 -20.01
C VAL A 168 15.98 11.38 -19.33
N ALA A 169 17.16 11.47 -18.69
CA ALA A 169 17.79 10.33 -18.03
C ALA A 169 16.93 9.75 -16.89
N ASN A 170 16.18 10.57 -16.16
CA ASN A 170 15.29 10.10 -15.09
C ASN A 170 13.96 9.55 -15.63
N LEU A 171 13.47 10.04 -16.78
CA LEU A 171 12.25 9.52 -17.39
C LEU A 171 12.48 8.22 -18.18
N LEU A 172 13.68 8.05 -18.76
CA LEU A 172 13.96 6.94 -19.67
C LEU A 172 13.75 5.55 -19.04
N PRO A 173 14.23 5.24 -17.82
CA PRO A 173 13.98 3.95 -17.18
C PRO A 173 12.48 3.67 -17.02
N PHE A 174 11.70 4.68 -16.63
CA PHE A 174 10.25 4.57 -16.48
C PHE A 174 9.56 4.31 -17.84
N ILE A 175 9.94 5.04 -18.89
CA ILE A 175 9.43 4.83 -20.26
C ILE A 175 9.76 3.42 -20.76
N LEU A 176 11.00 2.96 -20.56
CA LEU A 176 11.40 1.59 -20.89
C LEU A 176 10.55 0.57 -20.14
N GLY A 177 10.27 0.83 -18.86
CA GLY A 177 9.35 0.04 -18.06
C GLY A 177 7.95 -0.06 -18.69
N ILE A 178 7.36 1.05 -19.10
CA ILE A 178 6.06 1.07 -19.78
C ILE A 178 6.10 0.20 -21.04
N VAL A 179 7.13 0.37 -21.87
CA VAL A 179 7.29 -0.41 -23.11
C VAL A 179 7.34 -1.91 -22.80
N ILE A 180 8.11 -2.32 -21.78
CA ILE A 180 8.17 -3.72 -21.33
C ILE A 180 6.80 -4.21 -20.84
N GLY A 181 6.11 -3.42 -20.02
CA GLY A 181 4.78 -3.76 -19.51
C GLY A 181 3.71 -3.90 -20.60
N MET A 182 3.84 -3.14 -21.69
CA MET A 182 2.97 -3.26 -22.87
C MET A 182 3.31 -4.49 -23.72
N LEU A 183 4.59 -4.73 -24.00
CA LEU A 183 5.04 -5.84 -24.85
C LEU A 183 4.91 -7.20 -24.16
N TYR A 184 5.08 -7.24 -22.84
CA TYR A 184 5.01 -8.46 -22.04
C TYR A 184 4.16 -8.23 -20.76
N PRO A 185 2.82 -8.30 -20.84
CA PRO A 185 1.93 -8.03 -19.70
C PRO A 185 2.19 -8.91 -18.46
N GLY A 186 2.70 -10.14 -18.64
CA GLY A 186 3.09 -11.04 -17.55
C GLY A 186 4.21 -10.49 -16.66
N SER A 187 5.04 -9.58 -17.18
CA SER A 187 6.11 -8.92 -16.41
C SER A 187 5.58 -8.16 -15.20
N ARG A 188 4.35 -7.63 -15.25
CA ARG A 188 3.75 -6.90 -14.13
C ARG A 188 3.74 -7.70 -12.84
N LYS A 189 3.31 -8.97 -12.91
CA LYS A 189 3.27 -9.86 -11.76
C LYS A 189 4.68 -10.27 -11.32
N LEU A 190 5.55 -10.56 -12.29
CA LEU A 190 6.93 -10.99 -12.05
C LEU A 190 7.77 -9.92 -11.33
N PHE A 191 7.67 -8.67 -11.75
CA PHE A 191 8.48 -7.56 -11.23
C PHE A 191 7.84 -6.87 -10.02
N ARG A 192 6.59 -7.18 -9.65
CA ARG A 192 5.89 -6.58 -8.51
C ARG A 192 6.67 -6.66 -7.18
N PRO A 193 7.29 -7.81 -6.80
CA PRO A 193 8.01 -7.92 -5.54
C PRO A 193 9.32 -7.12 -5.49
N LEU A 194 9.87 -6.74 -6.66
CA LEU A 194 11.22 -6.18 -6.76
C LEU A 194 11.36 -4.84 -6.04
N ASN A 195 10.30 -4.02 -6.02
CA ASN A 195 10.28 -2.76 -5.27
C ASN A 195 10.59 -2.97 -3.79
N MET A 196 9.98 -3.97 -3.15
CA MET A 196 10.21 -4.25 -1.73
C MET A 196 11.59 -4.85 -1.47
N LEU A 197 12.10 -5.66 -2.41
CA LEU A 197 13.40 -6.33 -2.28
C LEU A 197 14.58 -5.38 -2.45
N LEU A 198 14.46 -4.32 -3.25
CA LEU A 198 15.55 -3.37 -3.51
C LEU A 198 15.71 -2.28 -2.43
N ILE A 199 14.65 -1.97 -1.68
CA ILE A 199 14.65 -0.93 -0.63
C ILE A 199 15.75 -1.15 0.43
N PRO A 200 15.99 -2.37 0.97
CA PRO A 200 17.09 -2.61 1.91
C PRO A 200 18.48 -2.34 1.33
N PHE A 201 18.72 -2.67 0.05
CA PHE A 201 20.01 -2.41 -0.60
C PHE A 201 20.21 -0.91 -0.84
N LEU A 202 19.14 -0.20 -1.24
CA LEU A 202 19.19 1.25 -1.35
C LEU A 202 19.53 1.90 0.00
N ALA A 203 18.93 1.42 1.08
CA ALA A 203 19.24 1.86 2.45
C ALA A 203 20.70 1.64 2.83
N VAL A 204 21.30 0.51 2.46
CA VAL A 204 22.73 0.25 2.66
C VAL A 204 23.58 1.30 1.95
N THR A 205 23.28 1.63 0.68
CA THR A 205 24.03 2.65 -0.06
C THR A 205 23.94 4.05 0.58
N PHE A 206 22.81 4.38 1.22
CA PHE A 206 22.68 5.65 1.95
C PHE A 206 23.40 5.63 3.29
N GLY A 207 23.30 4.52 4.04
CA GLY A 207 23.99 4.39 5.32
C GLY A 207 25.49 4.62 5.18
N ALA A 208 26.08 4.22 4.06
CA ALA A 208 27.49 4.45 3.73
C ALA A 208 27.89 5.91 3.49
N LYS A 209 26.99 6.87 3.66
CA LYS A 209 27.23 8.32 3.52
C LYS A 209 26.82 9.11 4.76
N ILE A 210 26.35 8.44 5.80
CA ILE A 210 25.79 9.08 6.99
C ILE A 210 26.75 8.94 8.15
N ASN A 211 27.34 10.06 8.57
CA ASN A 211 27.99 10.14 9.87
C ASN A 211 26.93 10.32 10.96
N LEU A 212 26.76 9.31 11.83
CA LEU A 212 25.72 9.28 12.86
C LEU A 212 25.86 10.40 13.90
N LEU A 213 27.08 10.85 14.20
CA LEU A 213 27.30 11.95 15.14
C LEU A 213 26.80 13.27 14.56
N VAL A 214 27.04 13.50 13.26
CA VAL A 214 26.53 14.67 12.53
C VAL A 214 25.01 14.57 12.35
N ALA A 215 24.50 13.39 12.02
CA ALA A 215 23.07 13.14 11.87
C ALA A 215 22.31 13.38 13.19
N LEU A 216 22.86 12.95 14.32
CA LEU A 216 22.25 13.17 15.63
C LEU A 216 22.18 14.66 15.98
N LYS A 217 23.24 15.44 15.68
CA LYS A 217 23.22 16.90 15.83
C LYS A 217 22.16 17.57 14.94
N SER A 218 21.85 16.95 13.81
CA SER A 218 20.88 17.44 12.83
C SER A 218 19.45 16.91 13.05
N SER A 219 19.23 16.11 14.10
CA SER A 219 17.92 15.53 14.40
C SER A 219 16.86 16.57 14.74
N LEU A 220 17.24 17.65 15.45
CA LEU A 220 16.33 18.73 15.79
C LEU A 220 15.81 19.44 14.52
N SER A 221 16.69 19.74 13.57
CA SER A 221 16.25 20.31 12.29
C SER A 221 15.42 19.32 11.49
N GLY A 222 15.71 18.02 11.53
CA GLY A 222 14.86 16.98 10.94
C GLY A 222 13.45 16.94 11.55
N PHE A 223 13.31 17.12 12.86
CA PHE A 223 12.00 17.21 13.53
C PHE A 223 11.22 18.44 13.07
N ILE A 224 11.87 19.60 13.05
CA ILE A 224 11.27 20.86 12.58
C ILE A 224 10.87 20.73 11.11
N LEU A 225 11.71 20.10 10.29
CA LEU A 225 11.43 19.86 8.88
C LEU A 225 10.20 18.98 8.67
N ALA A 226 9.99 17.96 9.52
CA ALA A 226 8.76 17.18 9.51
C ALA A 226 7.53 18.05 9.85
N ILE A 227 7.63 18.93 10.86
CA ILE A 227 6.54 19.86 11.18
C ILE A 227 6.23 20.77 9.98
N LEU A 228 7.26 21.36 9.36
CA LEU A 228 7.10 22.20 8.18
C LEU A 228 6.47 21.44 7.02
N PHE A 229 6.87 20.18 6.80
CA PHE A 229 6.26 19.31 5.80
C PHE A 229 4.76 19.14 6.06
N TYR A 230 4.33 18.82 7.29
CA TYR A 230 2.91 18.69 7.59
C TYR A 230 2.14 20.01 7.44
N ALA A 231 2.68 21.09 7.99
CA ALA A 231 2.03 22.40 7.98
C ALA A 231 1.89 22.99 6.57
N LEU A 232 2.96 22.93 5.76
CA LEU A 232 3.01 23.60 4.46
C LEU A 232 2.55 22.71 3.30
N MET A 233 2.76 21.39 3.37
CA MET A 233 2.34 20.45 2.32
C MET A 233 1.10 19.66 2.71
N VAL A 234 1.18 18.88 3.79
CA VAL A 234 0.23 17.79 4.01
C VAL A 234 -1.17 18.32 4.30
N LEU A 235 -1.31 19.28 5.22
CA LEU A 235 -2.62 19.83 5.57
C LEU A 235 -3.29 20.56 4.39
N PRO A 236 -2.61 21.48 3.67
CA PRO A 236 -3.21 22.13 2.50
C PRO A 236 -3.60 21.16 1.38
N LEU A 237 -2.76 20.16 1.09
CA LEU A 237 -3.05 19.19 0.04
C LEU A 237 -4.17 18.21 0.43
N THR A 238 -4.24 17.81 1.69
CA THR A 238 -5.33 16.97 2.19
C THR A 238 -6.66 17.71 2.08
N TRP A 239 -6.68 19.00 2.45
CA TRP A 239 -7.85 19.85 2.27
C TRP A 239 -8.22 20.01 0.79
N LEU A 240 -7.25 20.27 -0.08
CA LEU A 240 -7.47 20.39 -1.52
C LEU A 240 -8.05 19.09 -2.11
N ASP A 241 -7.47 17.94 -1.78
CA ASP A 241 -7.96 16.63 -2.21
C ASP A 241 -9.39 16.40 -1.73
N LYS A 242 -9.69 16.78 -0.48
CA LYS A 242 -11.04 16.73 0.08
C LYS A 242 -12.04 17.54 -0.74
N VAL A 243 -11.73 18.79 -1.05
CA VAL A 243 -12.60 19.69 -1.84
C VAL A 243 -12.71 19.21 -3.29
N TRP A 244 -11.60 18.82 -3.90
CA TRP A 244 -11.53 18.46 -5.32
C TRP A 244 -12.24 17.15 -5.62
N ASN A 245 -11.99 16.12 -4.82
CA ASN A 245 -12.55 14.79 -5.03
C ASN A 245 -13.85 14.57 -4.24
N LYS A 246 -14.30 15.55 -3.45
CA LYS A 246 -15.51 15.47 -2.59
C LYS A 246 -15.48 14.24 -1.68
N GLN A 247 -14.31 13.93 -1.15
CA GLN A 247 -14.02 12.82 -0.23
C GLN A 247 -13.19 13.35 0.94
N GLN A 248 -12.66 12.52 1.83
CA GLN A 248 -11.94 12.98 3.03
C GLN A 248 -10.46 13.36 2.79
N GLY A 249 -10.01 13.48 1.54
CA GLY A 249 -8.60 13.74 1.24
C GLY A 249 -7.69 12.51 1.38
N ARG A 250 -8.28 11.32 1.15
CA ARG A 250 -7.66 10.00 1.30
C ARG A 250 -6.37 9.87 0.52
N MET A 251 -6.36 10.31 -0.74
CA MET A 251 -5.20 10.12 -1.60
C MET A 251 -4.04 11.02 -1.15
N ALA A 252 -4.33 12.28 -0.86
CA ALA A 252 -3.33 13.23 -0.42
C ALA A 252 -2.71 12.83 0.93
N LEU A 253 -3.52 12.52 1.94
CA LEU A 253 -2.99 12.21 3.26
C LEU A 253 -2.20 10.90 3.25
N SER A 254 -2.71 9.86 2.58
CA SER A 254 -2.04 8.55 2.54
C SER A 254 -0.69 8.58 1.81
N MET A 255 -0.53 9.40 0.76
CA MET A 255 0.77 9.57 0.09
C MET A 255 1.72 10.50 0.83
N SER A 256 1.22 11.32 1.76
CA SER A 256 1.94 12.42 2.41
C SER A 256 2.70 11.97 3.66
N SER A 257 3.50 10.91 3.50
CA SER A 257 4.58 10.56 4.42
C SER A 257 5.91 10.84 3.71
N ILE A 258 6.95 11.22 4.44
CA ILE A 258 8.26 11.44 3.82
C ILE A 258 8.83 10.07 3.50
N ALA A 259 9.13 9.83 2.22
CA ALA A 259 9.69 8.57 1.79
C ALA A 259 11.20 8.56 1.98
N ALA A 260 11.71 7.39 2.31
CA ALA A 260 13.14 7.18 2.42
C ALA A 260 13.87 7.44 1.08
N PHE A 261 13.16 7.31 -0.03
CA PHE A 261 13.63 7.68 -1.37
C PHE A 261 14.12 9.14 -1.44
N SER A 262 13.55 10.08 -0.67
CA SER A 262 13.96 11.49 -0.71
C SER A 262 15.41 11.74 -0.28
N MET A 263 16.04 10.79 0.42
CA MET A 263 17.48 10.83 0.71
C MET A 263 18.36 10.68 -0.54
N SER A 264 17.80 10.23 -1.67
CA SER A 264 18.49 10.23 -2.97
C SER A 264 18.68 11.63 -3.56
N ILE A 265 17.87 12.59 -3.15
CA ILE A 265 17.81 13.90 -3.81
C ILE A 265 19.10 14.71 -3.57
N PRO A 266 19.63 14.84 -2.33
CA PRO A 266 20.90 15.56 -2.12
C PRO A 266 22.08 15.05 -2.98
N PRO A 267 22.42 13.74 -3.00
CA PRO A 267 23.52 13.25 -3.84
C PRO A 267 23.19 13.23 -5.35
N PHE A 268 21.91 13.25 -5.73
CA PHE A 268 21.54 13.44 -7.13
C PHE A 268 21.81 14.87 -7.59
N VAL A 269 21.34 15.84 -6.82
CA VAL A 269 21.46 17.26 -7.14
C VAL A 269 22.91 17.74 -7.06
N SER A 270 23.75 17.12 -6.22
CA SER A 270 25.18 17.47 -6.12
C SER A 270 26.00 17.20 -7.39
N GLN A 271 25.45 16.48 -8.37
CA GLN A 271 26.06 16.33 -9.69
C GLN A 271 25.90 17.58 -10.57
N TYR A 272 24.96 18.46 -10.20
CA TYR A 272 24.58 19.65 -10.98
C TYR A 272 24.78 20.95 -10.19
N LEU A 273 24.71 20.88 -8.86
CA LEU A 273 24.95 21.99 -7.94
C LEU A 273 26.18 21.69 -7.08
N GLN A 274 26.92 22.74 -6.71
CA GLN A 274 28.02 22.61 -5.75
C GLN A 274 27.46 22.38 -4.35
N ILE A 275 27.54 21.14 -3.88
CA ILE A 275 27.12 20.72 -2.53
C ILE A 275 28.26 19.87 -1.96
N SER A 276 28.71 20.20 -0.74
CA SER A 276 29.76 19.44 -0.07
C SER A 276 29.26 18.09 0.45
N ASP A 277 30.16 17.12 0.61
CA ASP A 277 29.81 15.81 1.18
C ASP A 277 29.26 15.92 2.61
N ALA A 278 29.73 16.92 3.38
CA ALA A 278 29.23 17.22 4.71
C ALA A 278 27.76 17.67 4.68
N GLU A 279 27.39 18.55 3.74
CA GLU A 279 26.00 19.00 3.55
C GLU A 279 25.10 17.88 3.04
N ILE A 280 25.60 17.02 2.14
CA ILE A 280 24.88 15.82 1.68
C ILE A 280 24.56 14.92 2.88
N GLY A 281 25.58 14.59 3.68
CA GLY A 281 25.43 13.75 4.88
C GLY A 281 24.47 14.36 5.91
N GLN A 282 24.54 15.68 6.14
CA GLN A 282 23.61 16.41 7.00
C GLN A 282 22.17 16.35 6.48
N SER A 283 21.97 16.61 5.19
CA SER A 283 20.65 16.59 4.55
C SER A 283 20.02 15.20 4.62
N ILE A 284 20.79 14.16 4.33
CA ILE A 284 20.35 12.77 4.46
C ILE A 284 19.95 12.47 5.92
N GLY A 285 20.75 12.89 6.90
CA GLY A 285 20.42 12.72 8.32
C GLY A 285 19.12 13.42 8.75
N GLN A 286 18.90 14.65 8.29
CA GLN A 286 17.66 15.41 8.55
C GLN A 286 16.44 14.72 7.92
N ILE A 287 16.56 14.34 6.65
CA ILE A 287 15.49 13.64 5.92
C ILE A 287 15.19 12.30 6.60
N ALA A 288 16.22 11.53 6.99
CA ALA A 288 16.05 10.26 7.71
C ALA A 288 15.23 10.43 9.01
N PHE A 289 15.53 11.47 9.79
CA PHE A 289 14.77 11.75 11.00
C PHE A 289 13.33 12.14 10.68
N ALA A 290 13.13 12.99 9.66
CA ALA A 290 11.80 13.39 9.21
C ALA A 290 10.97 12.20 8.67
N VAL A 291 11.61 11.24 7.99
CA VAL A 291 11.01 9.96 7.56
C VAL A 291 10.51 9.16 8.76
N ILE A 292 11.29 9.06 9.84
CA ILE A 292 10.87 8.35 11.06
C ILE A 292 9.62 9.01 11.63
N ILE A 293 9.65 10.32 11.87
CA ILE A 293 8.52 11.07 12.44
C ILE A 293 7.28 10.91 11.56
N SER A 294 7.42 11.12 10.26
CA SER A 294 6.28 11.04 9.33
C SER A 294 5.75 9.63 9.10
N SER A 295 6.56 8.59 9.33
CA SER A 295 6.12 7.19 9.26
C SER A 295 5.14 6.82 10.37
N PHE A 296 5.18 7.53 11.51
CA PHE A 296 4.20 7.39 12.60
C PHE A 296 3.09 8.44 12.51
N ALA A 297 3.44 9.69 12.20
CA ALA A 297 2.48 10.79 12.15
C ALA A 297 1.47 10.63 11.00
N THR A 298 1.87 10.21 9.80
CA THR A 298 0.90 10.05 8.69
C THR A 298 -0.15 8.98 9.00
N PRO A 299 0.18 7.74 9.44
CA PRO A 299 -0.82 6.79 9.88
C PRO A 299 -1.72 7.29 11.01
N TYR A 300 -1.14 7.98 12.00
CA TYR A 300 -1.92 8.55 13.11
C TYR A 300 -2.95 9.58 12.60
N LEU A 301 -2.52 10.55 11.78
CA LEU A 301 -3.40 11.58 11.21
C LEU A 301 -4.42 10.97 10.24
N PHE A 302 -4.02 9.96 9.46
CA PHE A 302 -4.93 9.22 8.60
C PHE A 302 -6.04 8.56 9.41
N ASN A 303 -5.69 7.88 10.51
CA ASN A 303 -6.70 7.27 11.36
C ASN A 303 -7.59 8.32 12.06
N GLN A 304 -7.01 9.47 12.42
CA GLN A 304 -7.77 10.53 13.09
C GLN A 304 -8.73 11.29 12.17
N PHE A 305 -8.35 11.54 10.92
CA PHE A 305 -9.10 12.42 10.01
C PHE A 305 -9.86 11.70 8.90
N ILE A 306 -9.51 10.45 8.65
CA ILE A 306 -10.08 9.66 7.55
C ILE A 306 -10.73 8.40 8.08
N SER A 307 -10.06 7.64 8.95
CA SER A 307 -10.68 6.45 9.54
C SER A 307 -11.70 6.77 10.64
N SER A 308 -12.01 8.04 10.89
CA SER A 308 -12.99 8.48 11.90
C SER A 308 -14.39 8.74 11.32
N GLU A 309 -14.56 8.67 10.00
CA GLU A 309 -15.86 8.90 9.34
C GLU A 309 -16.20 7.85 8.26
N GLU A 310 -15.37 6.82 8.05
CA GLU A 310 -15.77 5.61 7.33
C GLU A 310 -15.80 4.44 8.32
N GLU A 311 -17.03 4.00 8.56
CA GLU A 311 -17.50 2.97 9.49
C GLU A 311 -17.49 3.43 10.97
N GLU A 312 -18.67 3.91 11.43
CA GLU A 312 -19.33 3.13 12.49
C GLU A 312 -19.04 1.68 12.11
N VAL A 313 -18.13 1.04 12.83
CA VAL A 313 -18.13 -0.40 12.91
C VAL A 313 -19.53 -0.68 13.45
N GLU A 314 -20.50 -0.90 12.55
CA GLU A 314 -21.62 -1.77 12.88
C GLU A 314 -20.91 -2.95 13.51
N THR A 315 -21.05 -3.15 14.82
CA THR A 315 -20.39 -4.28 15.48
C THR A 315 -21.07 -5.52 14.92
N GLU A 316 -20.60 -6.01 13.76
CA GLU A 316 -21.31 -7.06 13.07
C GLU A 316 -21.14 -8.32 13.89
N THR A 317 -22.26 -8.77 14.44
CA THR A 317 -22.27 -9.93 15.31
C THR A 317 -22.36 -11.15 14.41
N LEU A 318 -21.38 -12.05 14.55
CA LEU A 318 -21.40 -13.35 13.90
C LEU A 318 -22.13 -14.36 14.77
N HIS A 319 -23.21 -14.89 14.24
CA HIS A 319 -23.96 -16.00 14.82
C HIS A 319 -23.60 -17.29 14.10
N TYR A 320 -23.43 -18.37 14.87
CA TYR A 320 -23.06 -19.68 14.36
C TYR A 320 -24.20 -20.65 14.64
N ILE A 321 -24.87 -21.10 13.59
CA ILE A 321 -25.94 -22.09 13.68
C ILE A 321 -25.34 -23.45 13.37
N ARG A 322 -25.45 -24.38 14.31
CA ARG A 322 -24.98 -25.76 14.21
C ARG A 322 -26.16 -26.73 14.40
N PRO A 323 -26.02 -28.01 14.03
CA PRO A 323 -27.00 -29.01 14.38
C PRO A 323 -27.30 -28.99 15.88
N HIS A 324 -28.58 -28.92 16.22
CA HIS A 324 -29.09 -28.92 17.61
C HIS A 324 -28.56 -27.78 18.52
N SER A 325 -28.01 -26.70 17.96
CA SER A 325 -27.69 -25.50 18.76
C SER A 325 -28.89 -24.57 18.86
N ASP A 326 -29.03 -23.85 19.98
CA ASP A 326 -29.95 -22.72 20.06
C ASP A 326 -29.50 -21.61 19.10
N TYR A 327 -30.45 -21.02 18.36
CA TYR A 327 -30.20 -19.90 17.45
C TYR A 327 -31.34 -18.88 17.54
N PRO A 328 -31.09 -17.59 17.24
CA PRO A 328 -32.16 -16.59 17.24
C PRO A 328 -33.10 -16.79 16.03
N GLU A 329 -34.36 -17.14 16.29
CA GLU A 329 -35.36 -17.41 15.22
C GLU A 329 -35.54 -16.22 14.27
N TYR A 330 -35.44 -14.99 14.78
CA TYR A 330 -35.56 -13.78 13.97
C TYR A 330 -34.48 -13.67 12.86
N LEU A 331 -33.30 -14.29 13.04
CA LEU A 331 -32.28 -14.34 11.99
C LEU A 331 -32.65 -15.35 10.91
N VAL A 332 -33.23 -16.50 11.31
CA VAL A 332 -33.70 -17.53 10.38
C VAL A 332 -34.89 -17.01 9.56
N ASP A 333 -35.78 -16.22 10.18
CA ASP A 333 -36.83 -15.49 9.47
C ASP A 333 -36.26 -14.53 8.42
N GLN A 334 -35.22 -13.76 8.76
CA GLN A 334 -34.58 -12.86 7.81
C GLN A 334 -33.86 -13.60 6.68
N ILE A 335 -33.22 -14.75 6.96
CA ILE A 335 -32.62 -15.61 5.93
C ILE A 335 -33.70 -16.14 4.98
N ALA A 336 -34.89 -16.51 5.49
CA ALA A 336 -36.00 -16.96 4.65
C ALA A 336 -36.58 -15.84 3.78
N ALA A 337 -36.50 -14.59 4.24
CA ALA A 337 -37.07 -13.42 3.57
C ALA A 337 -36.19 -12.78 2.49
N VAL A 338 -34.96 -13.29 2.26
CA VAL A 338 -34.05 -12.71 1.26
C VAL A 338 -34.54 -12.92 -0.17
N ASP A 339 -34.03 -12.12 -1.11
CA ASP A 339 -34.40 -12.16 -2.54
C ASP A 339 -33.85 -13.39 -3.31
N TRP A 340 -33.45 -14.44 -2.58
CA TRP A 340 -32.82 -15.63 -3.13
C TRP A 340 -33.44 -16.92 -2.57
N ARG A 341 -33.99 -17.77 -3.46
CA ARG A 341 -34.70 -19.00 -3.10
C ARG A 341 -33.88 -19.97 -2.23
N ALA A 342 -32.55 -19.97 -2.34
CA ALA A 342 -31.72 -20.84 -1.50
C ALA A 342 -31.71 -20.39 -0.02
N GLY A 343 -31.99 -19.11 0.27
CA GLY A 343 -32.16 -18.62 1.64
C GLY A 343 -33.37 -19.28 2.32
N GLU A 344 -34.53 -19.28 1.67
CA GLU A 344 -35.72 -19.99 2.17
C GLU A 344 -35.47 -21.48 2.37
N HIS A 345 -34.79 -22.12 1.43
CA HIS A 345 -34.42 -23.54 1.56
C HIS A 345 -33.51 -23.80 2.77
N LEU A 346 -32.49 -22.97 2.98
CA LEU A 346 -31.58 -23.08 4.13
C LEU A 346 -32.31 -22.85 5.45
N ALA A 347 -33.17 -21.85 5.53
CA ALA A 347 -33.98 -21.57 6.71
C ALA A 347 -34.87 -22.76 7.09
N ASN A 348 -35.49 -23.40 6.09
CA ASN A 348 -36.29 -24.61 6.32
C ASN A 348 -35.44 -25.79 6.81
N ARG A 349 -34.24 -25.99 6.27
CA ARG A 349 -33.31 -27.01 6.78
C ARG A 349 -32.92 -26.77 8.24
N ILE A 350 -32.62 -25.52 8.60
CA ILE A 350 -32.30 -25.13 9.98
C ILE A 350 -33.47 -25.49 10.92
N ARG A 351 -34.70 -25.07 10.57
CA ARG A 351 -35.92 -25.31 11.37
C ARG A 351 -36.29 -26.78 11.53
N GLN A 352 -36.01 -27.58 10.51
CA GLN A 352 -36.28 -29.01 10.52
C GLN A 352 -35.16 -29.83 11.17
N HIS A 353 -34.11 -29.18 11.67
CA HIS A 353 -32.89 -29.82 12.18
C HIS A 353 -32.23 -30.75 11.15
N ASP A 354 -32.28 -30.38 9.87
CA ASP A 354 -31.75 -31.12 8.72
C ASP A 354 -30.37 -30.59 8.28
N LEU A 355 -29.50 -30.35 9.28
CA LEU A 355 -28.09 -30.01 9.08
C LEU A 355 -27.24 -31.24 9.43
N ASP A 356 -26.24 -31.56 8.60
CA ASP A 356 -25.33 -32.68 8.89
C ASP A 356 -24.44 -32.33 10.10
N THR A 357 -23.90 -33.34 10.80
CA THR A 357 -23.20 -33.18 12.11
C THR A 357 -22.09 -32.11 12.11
N ASN A 358 -21.41 -31.92 10.97
CA ASN A 358 -20.30 -30.96 10.84
C ASN A 358 -20.72 -29.65 10.15
N ASP A 359 -21.98 -29.51 9.75
CA ASP A 359 -22.47 -28.30 9.09
C ASP A 359 -22.42 -27.11 10.05
N VAL A 360 -22.06 -25.94 9.50
CA VAL A 360 -22.10 -24.67 10.23
C VAL A 360 -22.63 -23.59 9.32
N VAL A 361 -23.70 -22.92 9.71
CA VAL A 361 -24.18 -21.71 9.04
C VAL A 361 -23.70 -20.50 9.82
N VAL A 362 -22.93 -19.64 9.18
CA VAL A 362 -22.45 -18.38 9.75
C VAL A 362 -23.36 -17.26 9.26
N VAL A 363 -23.97 -16.54 10.18
CA VAL A 363 -24.90 -15.43 9.92
C VAL A 363 -24.30 -14.16 10.49
N MET A 364 -24.22 -13.11 9.67
CA MET A 364 -23.74 -11.79 10.04
C MET A 364 -24.92 -10.84 10.16
N ALA A 365 -25.02 -10.15 11.30
CA ALA A 365 -26.05 -9.15 11.55
C ALA A 365 -25.41 -7.84 12.05
N ASP A 366 -26.04 -6.70 11.75
CA ASP A 366 -25.64 -5.39 12.26
C ASP A 366 -26.04 -5.19 13.73
N ASP A 367 -25.70 -4.04 14.32
CA ASP A 367 -26.02 -3.71 15.71
C ASP A 367 -27.53 -3.64 16.01
N ASN A 368 -28.36 -3.50 14.97
CA ASN A 368 -29.82 -3.49 15.07
C ASN A 368 -30.42 -4.88 14.87
N ASN A 369 -29.60 -5.94 14.85
CA ASN A 369 -29.98 -7.32 14.57
C ASN A 369 -30.57 -7.54 13.15
N LYS A 370 -30.26 -6.66 12.20
CA LYS A 370 -30.65 -6.80 10.81
C LYS A 370 -29.60 -7.63 10.07
N LEU A 371 -30.06 -8.53 9.22
CA LEU A 371 -29.21 -9.43 8.44
C LEU A 371 -28.31 -8.62 7.47
N VAL A 372 -27.01 -8.88 7.53
CA VAL A 372 -26.00 -8.36 6.59
C VAL A 372 -25.67 -9.41 5.53
N GLY A 373 -25.52 -10.67 5.96
CA GLY A 373 -25.24 -11.78 5.06
C GLY A 373 -25.11 -13.12 5.78
N PHE A 374 -24.99 -14.21 5.03
CA PHE A 374 -24.79 -15.55 5.58
C PHE A 374 -24.02 -16.45 4.61
N VAL A 375 -23.47 -17.54 5.14
CA VAL A 375 -22.78 -18.58 4.39
C VAL A 375 -22.88 -19.91 5.14
N GLY A 376 -22.96 -21.02 4.40
CA GLY A 376 -22.89 -22.37 4.93
C GLY A 376 -21.52 -23.01 4.71
N LEU A 377 -21.04 -23.74 5.71
CA LEU A 377 -20.12 -24.85 5.55
C LEU A 377 -20.98 -26.11 5.61
N THR A 378 -21.16 -26.81 4.49
CA THR A 378 -22.06 -27.97 4.43
C THR A 378 -21.40 -29.19 3.82
N GLU A 379 -21.71 -30.40 4.31
CA GLU A 379 -21.21 -31.64 3.69
C GLU A 379 -21.89 -31.94 2.35
N ARG A 380 -23.07 -31.36 2.12
CA ARG A 380 -23.86 -31.50 0.90
C ARG A 380 -24.20 -30.14 0.32
N ASP A 381 -24.22 -30.06 -1.00
CA ASP A 381 -24.60 -28.84 -1.73
C ASP A 381 -25.54 -29.19 -2.91
N ILE A 382 -25.72 -28.26 -3.85
CA ILE A 382 -26.70 -28.32 -4.95
C ILE A 382 -26.39 -29.38 -6.04
N VAL A 383 -25.28 -30.11 -5.92
CA VAL A 383 -24.87 -31.17 -6.86
C VAL A 383 -24.96 -32.52 -6.16
N ASP A 384 -25.56 -33.49 -6.84
CA ASP A 384 -25.66 -34.87 -6.36
C ASP A 384 -24.42 -35.69 -6.80
N ASP A 385 -24.09 -36.74 -6.04
CA ASP A 385 -23.10 -37.77 -6.39
C ASP A 385 -21.66 -37.29 -6.63
N VAL A 386 -21.19 -36.35 -5.82
CA VAL A 386 -19.77 -35.93 -5.83
C VAL A 386 -19.16 -36.00 -4.43
N ASP A 387 -18.21 -36.92 -4.28
CA ASP A 387 -17.41 -37.14 -3.06
C ASP A 387 -16.27 -36.10 -2.97
N PHE A 388 -16.64 -34.81 -2.94
CA PHE A 388 -15.67 -33.73 -2.80
C PHE A 388 -15.31 -33.49 -1.33
N GLY A 389 -16.24 -33.65 -0.40
CA GLY A 389 -16.10 -33.28 1.00
C GLY A 389 -16.91 -32.01 1.33
N SER A 390 -16.43 -31.18 2.25
CA SER A 390 -17.18 -30.00 2.69
C SER A 390 -17.22 -28.88 1.64
N PHE A 391 -18.36 -28.21 1.55
CA PHE A 391 -18.64 -27.10 0.64
C PHE A 391 -18.75 -25.78 1.40
N LEU A 392 -18.20 -24.72 0.82
CA LEU A 392 -18.67 -23.36 1.10
C LEU A 392 -19.90 -23.13 0.22
N SER A 393 -21.07 -23.24 0.85
CA SER A 393 -22.37 -23.21 0.20
C SER A 393 -23.17 -22.00 0.64
N THR A 394 -24.26 -21.72 -0.08
CA THR A 394 -25.28 -20.74 0.37
C THR A 394 -24.76 -19.34 0.73
N MET A 395 -23.71 -18.86 0.05
CA MET A 395 -23.18 -17.51 0.27
C MET A 395 -24.14 -16.44 -0.24
N TYR A 396 -24.54 -15.53 0.65
CA TYR A 396 -25.40 -14.41 0.31
C TYR A 396 -25.06 -13.16 1.13
N ILE A 397 -25.03 -12.01 0.46
CA ILE A 397 -24.91 -10.69 1.07
C ILE A 397 -26.13 -9.87 0.66
N VAL A 398 -26.79 -9.25 1.65
CA VAL A 398 -27.94 -8.36 1.42
C VAL A 398 -27.52 -7.23 0.47
N PRO A 399 -28.31 -6.89 -0.57
CA PRO A 399 -27.92 -5.94 -1.61
C PRO A 399 -27.33 -4.62 -1.11
N GLU A 400 -27.90 -4.07 -0.04
CA GLU A 400 -27.49 -2.82 0.62
C GLU A 400 -26.07 -2.86 1.20
N HIS A 401 -25.56 -4.05 1.50
CA HIS A 401 -24.24 -4.28 2.11
C HIS A 401 -23.20 -4.84 1.11
N ARG A 402 -23.55 -4.98 -0.18
CA ARG A 402 -22.62 -5.48 -1.21
C ARG A 402 -21.51 -4.46 -1.51
N GLY A 403 -20.33 -4.94 -1.88
CA GLY A 403 -19.16 -4.09 -2.18
C GLY A 403 -18.36 -3.64 -0.96
N LYS A 404 -18.80 -3.96 0.26
CA LYS A 404 -18.11 -3.64 1.53
C LYS A 404 -17.16 -4.73 2.04
N GLY A 405 -16.99 -5.83 1.30
CA GLY A 405 -16.06 -6.91 1.66
C GLY A 405 -16.61 -8.00 2.59
N PHE A 406 -17.90 -7.96 2.97
CA PHE A 406 -18.48 -8.98 3.87
C PHE A 406 -18.43 -10.42 3.33
N SER A 407 -18.51 -10.62 2.01
CA SER A 407 -18.30 -11.94 1.41
C SER A 407 -16.91 -12.50 1.68
N PHE A 408 -15.88 -11.63 1.69
CA PHE A 408 -14.51 -11.99 2.02
C PHE A 408 -14.39 -12.40 3.50
N GLN A 409 -15.03 -11.66 4.40
CA GLN A 409 -15.05 -11.93 5.84
C GLN A 409 -15.74 -13.25 6.16
N LEU A 410 -16.93 -13.48 5.60
CA LEU A 410 -17.65 -14.74 5.74
C LEU A 410 -16.87 -15.92 5.15
N THR A 411 -16.26 -15.76 3.98
CA THR A 411 -15.38 -16.78 3.38
C THR A 411 -14.20 -17.12 4.30
N SER A 412 -13.55 -16.09 4.87
CA SER A 412 -12.42 -16.27 5.79
C SER A 412 -12.84 -17.02 7.06
N CYS A 413 -14.03 -16.73 7.58
CA CYS A 413 -14.60 -17.42 8.74
C CYS A 413 -14.82 -18.92 8.44
N ILE A 414 -15.43 -19.24 7.29
CA ILE A 414 -15.65 -20.62 6.86
C ILE A 414 -14.34 -21.39 6.70
N LEU A 415 -13.32 -20.76 6.11
CA LEU A 415 -12.00 -21.36 5.97
C LEU A 415 -11.38 -21.70 7.34
N GLU A 416 -11.49 -20.80 8.33
CA GLU A 416 -11.02 -21.11 9.68
C GLU A 416 -11.80 -22.25 10.35
N ILE A 417 -13.12 -22.29 10.17
CA ILE A 417 -13.95 -23.35 10.73
C ILE A 417 -13.58 -24.70 10.10
N ALA A 418 -13.48 -24.77 8.78
CA ALA A 418 -13.11 -25.98 8.06
C ALA A 418 -11.74 -26.51 8.50
N LYS A 419 -10.74 -25.63 8.64
CA LYS A 419 -9.42 -26.02 9.20
C LYS A 419 -9.51 -26.56 10.62
N LYS A 420 -10.31 -25.93 11.50
CA LYS A 420 -10.52 -26.40 12.88
C LYS A 420 -11.25 -27.74 12.93
N GLN A 421 -12.06 -28.05 11.92
CA GLN A 421 -12.69 -29.36 11.73
C GLN A 421 -11.75 -30.41 11.08
N GLY A 422 -10.49 -30.06 10.81
CA GLY A 422 -9.50 -31.00 10.25
C GLY A 422 -9.68 -31.26 8.75
N ARG A 423 -10.26 -30.32 8.01
CA ARG A 423 -10.40 -30.42 6.55
C ARG A 423 -9.15 -29.87 5.87
N ASP A 424 -8.66 -30.60 4.86
CA ASP A 424 -7.53 -30.18 4.02
C ASP A 424 -7.97 -29.47 2.73
N LYS A 425 -9.25 -29.60 2.36
CA LYS A 425 -9.82 -29.07 1.12
C LYS A 425 -11.22 -28.52 1.36
N LEU A 426 -11.56 -27.48 0.62
CA LEU A 426 -12.88 -26.86 0.60
C LEU A 426 -13.34 -26.63 -0.84
N TYR A 427 -14.61 -26.89 -1.11
CA TYR A 427 -15.16 -26.85 -2.47
C TYR A 427 -16.26 -25.80 -2.58
N ILE A 428 -16.43 -25.25 -3.79
CA ILE A 428 -17.49 -24.31 -4.13
C ILE A 428 -18.11 -24.76 -5.45
N VAL A 429 -19.44 -24.82 -5.49
CA VAL A 429 -20.18 -24.97 -6.73
C VAL A 429 -20.83 -23.64 -7.08
N THR A 430 -20.49 -23.06 -8.23
CA THR A 430 -20.99 -21.74 -8.59
C THR A 430 -21.07 -21.51 -10.11
N GLN A 431 -21.93 -20.57 -10.52
CA GLN A 431 -21.91 -20.01 -11.89
C GLN A 431 -21.12 -18.70 -11.96
N GLN A 432 -20.68 -18.16 -10.81
CA GLN A 432 -19.95 -16.89 -10.74
C GLN A 432 -18.51 -17.05 -11.25
N GLU A 433 -18.00 -16.02 -11.93
CA GLU A 433 -16.60 -15.92 -12.35
C GLU A 433 -15.91 -14.75 -11.65
N GLY A 434 -14.69 -14.98 -11.15
CA GLY A 434 -13.84 -13.94 -10.56
C GLY A 434 -14.08 -13.64 -9.09
N LEU A 435 -15.16 -14.14 -8.47
CA LEU A 435 -15.47 -13.84 -7.06
C LEU A 435 -14.57 -14.62 -6.09
N TYR A 436 -14.39 -15.93 -6.32
CA TYR A 436 -13.72 -16.82 -5.39
C TYR A 436 -12.24 -17.05 -5.74
N GLU A 437 -11.85 -16.76 -6.97
CA GLU A 437 -10.47 -16.88 -7.46
C GLU A 437 -9.52 -15.90 -6.75
N HIS A 438 -10.04 -14.79 -6.22
CA HIS A 438 -9.29 -13.89 -5.32
C HIS A 438 -8.94 -14.51 -3.96
N HIS A 439 -9.60 -15.61 -3.60
CA HIS A 439 -9.37 -16.40 -2.40
C HIS A 439 -8.63 -17.72 -2.71
N ASP A 440 -7.82 -17.76 -3.76
CA ASP A 440 -7.03 -18.94 -4.15
C ASP A 440 -7.87 -20.18 -4.51
N PHE A 441 -9.19 -20.05 -4.69
CA PHE A 441 -9.99 -21.13 -5.25
C PHE A 441 -9.67 -21.31 -6.73
N GLN A 442 -9.40 -22.54 -7.14
CA GLN A 442 -9.10 -22.88 -8.52
C GLN A 442 -10.21 -23.77 -9.07
N GLN A 443 -10.65 -23.50 -10.29
CA GLN A 443 -11.59 -24.38 -10.97
C GLN A 443 -10.91 -25.72 -11.25
N ILE A 444 -11.53 -26.81 -10.78
CA ILE A 444 -11.01 -28.17 -10.95
C ILE A 444 -11.88 -29.01 -11.88
N SER A 445 -13.17 -28.70 -12.00
CA SER A 445 -14.10 -29.41 -12.87
C SER A 445 -15.35 -28.58 -13.15
N GLU A 446 -16.25 -29.17 -13.93
CA GLU A 446 -17.62 -28.69 -14.12
C GLU A 446 -18.59 -29.75 -13.60
N ALA A 447 -19.78 -29.33 -13.19
CA ALA A 447 -20.84 -30.21 -12.71
C ALA A 447 -22.20 -29.70 -13.20
N THR A 448 -23.22 -30.56 -13.14
CA THR A 448 -24.61 -30.16 -13.39
C THR A 448 -25.35 -30.19 -12.06
N ASP A 449 -26.04 -29.10 -11.72
CA ASP A 449 -26.79 -29.06 -10.47
C ASP A 449 -28.12 -29.83 -10.55
N ARG A 450 -28.80 -29.97 -9.41
CA ARG A 450 -30.14 -30.59 -9.28
C ARG A 450 -31.23 -30.03 -10.20
N PHE A 451 -31.00 -28.86 -10.79
CA PHE A 451 -31.93 -28.18 -11.69
C PHE A 451 -31.49 -28.27 -13.15
N GLY A 452 -30.44 -29.04 -13.46
CA GLY A 452 -29.92 -29.21 -14.82
C GLY A 452 -29.05 -28.04 -15.29
N ARG A 453 -28.61 -27.15 -14.40
CA ARG A 453 -27.79 -26.00 -14.75
C ARG A 453 -26.31 -26.37 -14.76
N PRO A 454 -25.54 -25.91 -15.76
CA PRO A 454 -24.09 -26.07 -15.75
C PRO A 454 -23.47 -25.20 -14.65
N MET A 455 -22.57 -25.80 -13.88
CA MET A 455 -21.89 -25.20 -12.75
C MET A 455 -20.38 -25.41 -12.87
N ARG A 456 -19.62 -24.47 -12.32
CA ARG A 456 -18.18 -24.60 -12.09
C ARG A 456 -17.97 -25.19 -10.71
N VAL A 457 -17.02 -26.11 -10.59
CA VAL A 457 -16.54 -26.63 -9.31
C VAL A 457 -15.16 -26.06 -9.05
N LEU A 458 -15.04 -25.29 -7.97
CA LEU A 458 -13.79 -24.72 -7.52
C LEU A 458 -13.34 -25.43 -6.24
N MET A 459 -12.03 -25.54 -6.06
CA MET A 459 -11.39 -26.14 -4.89
C MET A 459 -10.27 -25.26 -4.38
N ARG A 460 -10.13 -25.22 -3.06
CA ARG A 460 -9.00 -24.62 -2.36
C ARG A 460 -8.43 -25.61 -1.35
N GLU A 461 -7.11 -25.78 -1.35
CA GLU A 461 -6.39 -26.45 -0.26
C GLU A 461 -6.25 -25.49 0.93
N ILE A 462 -6.56 -25.97 2.14
CA ILE A 462 -6.72 -25.15 3.35
C ILE A 462 -5.85 -25.60 4.51
#